data_AF-A0A7K6DX90-F1
#
_entry.id   AF-A0A7K6DX90-F1
#
_cell.length_a   1.000
_cell.length_b   1.000
_cell.length_c   1.000
_cell.angle_alpha   90.00
_cell.angle_beta   90.00
_cell.angle_gamma   90.00
#
_symmetry.space_group_name_H-M   'P 1'
#
loop_
_entity.id
_entity.type
_entity.pdbx_description
1 polymer ?
#
loop_
_entity_poly.entity_id
_entity_poly.type
_entity_poly.pdbx_seq_one_letter_code
_entity_poly.pdbx_strand_id
1 'polypeptide(L)'
;MAIARQVLCLCAFLSVPHARSEPIRYSVAEEAESGSLVGNLAQDAGLTPAQLSARRARLVSEDGRQHFRLDRGSGRLVVAGRLDR
;
A
#
# COMPACT_ATOMS: atom_id res chain seq x y z
N MET A 1 13.35 -43.28 3.81
CA MET A 1 12.24 -42.33 4.07
C MET A 1 12.69 -40.90 4.41
N ALA A 2 13.87 -40.68 5.02
CA ALA A 2 14.34 -39.32 5.39
C ALA A 2 14.52 -38.36 4.20
N ILE A 3 15.13 -38.84 3.10
CA ILE A 3 15.41 -38.04 1.90
C ILE A 3 14.12 -37.55 1.24
N ALA A 4 13.10 -38.42 1.09
CA ALA A 4 11.81 -38.05 0.51
C ALA A 4 11.12 -36.92 1.29
N ARG A 5 11.19 -36.97 2.63
CA ARG A 5 10.68 -35.90 3.50
C ARG A 5 11.47 -34.60 3.33
N GLN A 6 12.79 -34.70 3.21
CA GLN A 6 13.68 -33.56 3.04
C GLN A 6 13.46 -32.84 1.70
N VAL A 7 13.29 -33.61 0.62
CA VAL A 7 12.95 -33.11 -0.71
C VAL A 7 11.56 -32.46 -0.71
N LEU A 8 10.57 -33.09 -0.07
CA LEU A 8 9.23 -32.51 0.07
C LEU A 8 9.25 -31.17 0.82
N CYS A 9 10.00 -31.08 1.91
CA CYS A 9 10.18 -29.83 2.64
C CYS A 9 10.85 -28.76 1.76
N LEU A 10 11.91 -29.10 1.05
CA LEU A 10 12.61 -28.17 0.16
C LEU A 10 11.69 -27.62 -0.93
N CYS A 11 10.90 -28.49 -1.58
CA CYS A 11 9.91 -28.10 -2.58
C CYS A 11 8.85 -27.14 -2.01
N ALA A 12 8.37 -27.40 -0.78
CA ALA A 12 7.40 -26.55 -0.11
C ALA A 12 7.96 -25.15 0.20
N PHE A 13 9.21 -25.08 0.67
CA PHE A 13 9.89 -23.79 0.94
C PHE A 13 10.11 -22.97 -0.32
N LEU A 14 10.51 -23.60 -1.43
CA LEU A 14 10.75 -22.92 -2.70
C LEU A 14 9.46 -22.42 -3.37
N SER A 15 8.31 -22.99 -2.99
CA SER A 15 6.99 -22.62 -3.53
C SER A 15 6.37 -21.42 -2.82
N VAL A 16 7.01 -20.87 -1.78
CA VAL A 16 6.49 -19.68 -1.09
C VAL A 16 6.57 -18.48 -2.05
N PRO A 17 5.42 -17.83 -2.35
CA PRO A 17 5.42 -16.66 -3.21
C PRO A 17 6.24 -15.54 -2.55
N HIS A 18 7.21 -15.00 -3.28
CA HIS A 18 8.00 -13.88 -2.82
C HIS A 18 7.14 -12.61 -2.85
N ALA A 19 7.15 -11.85 -1.75
CA ALA A 19 6.52 -10.53 -1.72
C ALA A 19 7.33 -9.59 -2.62
N ARG A 20 6.76 -9.19 -3.77
CA ARG A 20 7.29 -8.09 -4.57
C ARG A 20 6.71 -6.78 -4.04
N SER A 21 7.58 -5.81 -3.79
CA SER A 21 7.19 -4.43 -3.51
C SER A 21 7.64 -3.58 -4.68
N GLU A 22 6.69 -2.89 -5.31
CA GLU A 22 6.96 -1.96 -6.38
C GLU A 22 6.50 -0.57 -5.95
N PRO A 23 7.35 0.46 -6.05
CA PRO A 23 7.00 1.80 -5.60
C PRO A 23 5.99 2.43 -6.57
N ILE A 24 4.85 2.86 -6.03
CA ILE A 24 3.86 3.66 -6.75
C ILE A 24 4.20 5.13 -6.56
N ARG A 25 4.28 5.89 -7.66
CA ARG A 25 4.60 7.33 -7.62
C ARG A 25 3.38 8.14 -8.02
N TYR A 26 3.06 9.13 -7.19
CA TYR A 26 2.04 10.14 -7.45
C TYR A 26 2.68 11.53 -7.46
N SER A 27 2.04 12.46 -8.18
CA SER A 27 2.42 13.87 -8.21
C SER A 27 1.18 14.71 -7.97
N VAL A 28 1.31 15.76 -7.17
CA VAL A 28 0.25 16.72 -6.86
C VAL A 28 0.87 18.10 -6.74
N ALA A 29 0.12 19.14 -7.11
CA ALA A 29 0.59 20.52 -6.94
C ALA A 29 0.71 20.86 -5.44
N GLU A 30 1.75 21.60 -5.06
CA GLU A 30 1.97 22.03 -3.67
C GLU A 30 0.80 22.88 -3.15
N GLU A 31 0.21 23.68 -4.03
CA GLU A 31 -0.95 24.54 -3.74
C GLU A 31 -2.30 23.79 -3.73
N ALA A 32 -2.28 22.45 -3.82
CA ALA A 32 -3.51 21.67 -3.85
C ALA A 32 -4.35 21.88 -2.58
N GLU A 33 -5.64 22.12 -2.79
CA GLU A 33 -6.59 22.29 -1.70
C GLU A 33 -6.73 21.00 -0.88
N SER A 34 -7.03 21.17 0.40
CA SER A 34 -7.35 20.04 1.28
C SER A 34 -8.53 19.26 0.73
N GLY A 35 -8.41 17.93 0.67
CA GLY A 35 -9.39 17.05 0.05
C GLY A 35 -9.18 16.80 -1.45
N SER A 36 -8.21 17.48 -2.08
CA SER A 36 -7.85 17.22 -3.49
C SER A 36 -7.39 15.78 -3.68
N LEU A 37 -7.78 15.18 -4.82
CA LEU A 37 -7.41 13.82 -5.17
C LEU A 37 -5.95 13.76 -5.62
N VAL A 38 -5.17 12.89 -4.99
CA VAL A 38 -3.81 12.56 -5.41
C VAL A 38 -3.81 11.34 -6.34
N GLY A 39 -4.58 10.30 -6.01
CA GLY A 39 -4.64 9.07 -6.80
C GLY A 39 -5.52 7.98 -6.18
N ASN A 40 -5.63 6.84 -6.86
CA ASN A 40 -6.40 5.68 -6.39
C ASN A 40 -5.47 4.52 -6.00
N LEU A 41 -5.08 4.49 -4.72
CA LEU A 41 -4.16 3.49 -4.21
C LEU A 41 -4.73 2.07 -4.30
N ALA A 42 -6.04 1.89 -4.13
CA ALA A 42 -6.65 0.56 -4.27
C ALA A 42 -6.42 0.00 -5.68
N GLN A 43 -6.78 0.79 -6.70
CA GLN A 43 -6.64 0.40 -8.09
C GLN A 43 -5.18 0.15 -8.46
N ASP A 44 -4.28 1.06 -8.11
CA ASP A 44 -2.88 1.00 -8.51
C ASP A 44 -2.11 -0.12 -7.79
N ALA A 45 -2.53 -0.49 -6.57
CA ALA A 45 -2.00 -1.64 -5.84
C ALA A 45 -2.65 -2.98 -6.23
N GLY A 46 -3.64 -2.98 -7.14
CA GLY A 46 -4.41 -4.18 -7.49
C GLY A 46 -5.24 -4.73 -6.34
N LEU A 47 -5.66 -3.87 -5.41
CA LEU A 47 -6.44 -4.21 -4.23
C LEU A 47 -7.85 -3.64 -4.32
N THR A 48 -8.79 -4.30 -3.67
CA THR A 48 -10.13 -3.74 -3.44
C THR A 48 -10.16 -2.88 -2.18
N PRO A 49 -11.07 -1.89 -2.06
CA PRO A 49 -11.21 -1.10 -0.82
C PRO A 49 -11.50 -1.97 0.42
N ALA A 50 -12.25 -3.06 0.25
CA ALA A 50 -12.48 -4.05 1.29
C ALA A 50 -11.17 -4.71 1.76
N GLN A 51 -10.27 -5.06 0.83
CA GLN A 51 -8.95 -5.62 1.17
C GLN A 51 -8.06 -4.58 1.86
N LEU A 52 -8.08 -3.31 1.44
CA LEU A 52 -7.35 -2.24 2.14
C LEU A 52 -7.82 -2.10 3.59
N SER A 53 -9.14 -2.14 3.80
CA SER A 53 -9.75 -2.08 5.13
C SER A 53 -9.39 -3.30 5.98
N ALA A 54 -9.53 -4.51 5.44
CA ALA A 54 -9.22 -5.76 6.13
C ALA A 54 -7.73 -5.86 6.53
N ARG A 55 -6.84 -5.34 5.68
CA ARG A 55 -5.39 -5.30 5.94
C ARG A 55 -4.97 -4.14 6.85
N ARG A 56 -5.92 -3.28 7.29
CA ARG A 56 -5.67 -2.08 8.09
C ARG A 56 -4.62 -1.16 7.43
N ALA A 57 -4.77 -0.95 6.12
CA ALA A 57 -3.90 -0.07 5.36
C ALA A 57 -3.85 1.32 6.00
N ARG A 58 -2.64 1.83 6.21
CA ARG A 58 -2.38 3.13 6.84
C ARG A 58 -1.21 3.81 6.15
N LEU A 59 -1.28 5.13 6.09
CA LEU A 59 -0.14 5.95 5.68
C LEU A 59 0.77 6.14 6.89
N VAL A 60 2.07 6.04 6.66
CA VAL A 60 3.11 6.32 7.66
C VAL A 60 3.99 7.39 7.05
N SER A 61 4.24 8.46 7.81
CA SER A 61 5.12 9.57 7.44
C SER A 61 6.26 9.61 8.44
N GLU A 62 7.47 9.89 7.97
CA GLU A 62 8.69 9.93 8.80
C GLU A 62 8.57 11.02 9.89
N ASP A 63 8.03 12.18 9.52
CA ASP A 63 7.92 13.35 10.41
C ASP A 63 6.70 13.31 11.34
N GLY A 64 5.94 12.21 11.32
CA GLY A 64 4.66 12.07 12.03
C GLY A 64 3.52 12.95 11.49
N ARG A 65 3.82 13.91 10.61
CA ARG A 65 2.84 14.77 9.92
C ARG A 65 2.20 14.01 8.76
N GLN A 66 0.88 13.87 8.79
CA GLN A 66 0.12 13.26 7.69
C GLN A 66 -0.37 14.35 6.72
N HIS A 67 0.42 14.64 5.69
CA HIS A 67 0.03 15.54 4.60
C HIS A 67 -1.03 14.91 3.67
N PHE A 68 -1.16 13.59 3.71
CA PHE A 68 -2.10 12.83 2.90
C PHE A 68 -2.98 11.94 3.78
N ARG A 69 -4.20 11.70 3.31
CA ARG A 69 -5.17 10.81 3.94
C ARG A 69 -5.59 9.72 2.95
N LEU A 70 -5.55 8.47 3.40
CA LEU A 70 -6.11 7.35 2.66
C LEU A 70 -7.55 7.11 3.10
N ASP A 71 -8.50 7.30 2.20
CA ASP A 71 -9.87 6.85 2.39
C ASP A 71 -9.97 5.35 2.11
N ARG A 72 -10.09 4.55 3.17
CA ARG A 72 -10.11 3.08 3.07
C ARG A 72 -11.38 2.51 2.44
N GLY A 73 -12.48 3.27 2.48
CA GLY A 73 -13.77 2.86 1.91
C GLY A 73 -13.81 2.96 0.39
N SER A 74 -13.16 3.98 -0.19
CA SER A 74 -13.06 4.19 -1.63
C SER A 74 -11.71 3.79 -2.23
N GLY A 75 -10.65 3.70 -1.42
CA GLY A 75 -9.28 3.46 -1.88
C GLY A 75 -8.55 4.71 -2.36
N ARG A 76 -9.14 5.90 -2.20
CA ARG A 76 -8.59 7.16 -2.71
C ARG A 76 -7.60 7.79 -1.74
N LEU A 77 -6.47 8.23 -2.28
CA LEU A 77 -5.48 9.04 -1.59
C LEU A 77 -5.81 10.52 -1.83
N VAL A 78 -6.02 11.28 -0.77
CA VAL A 78 -6.37 12.70 -0.83
C VAL A 78 -5.40 13.54 -0.01
N VAL A 79 -5.30 14.81 -0.34
CA VAL A 79 -4.55 15.80 0.46
C VAL A 79 -5.29 16.01 1.79
N ALA A 80 -4.58 15.90 2.92
CA ALA A 80 -5.16 16.03 4.25
C ALA A 80 -5.18 17.48 4.76
N GLY A 81 -4.29 18.33 4.25
CA GLY A 81 -4.15 19.73 4.63
C GLY A 81 -3.15 20.44 3.73
N ARG A 82 -2.92 21.74 3.97
CA ARG A 82 -1.98 22.54 3.16
C ARG A 82 -0.58 21.95 3.25
N LEU A 83 0.05 21.73 2.09
CA LEU A 83 1.44 21.32 1.98
C LEU A 83 2.31 22.56 2.18
N ASP A 84 2.50 22.99 3.43
CA ASP A 84 3.56 23.95 3.78
C ASP A 84 4.88 23.17 3.91
N ARG A 85 5.90 23.63 3.19
CA ARG A 85 7.25 23.03 3.12
C ARG A 85 8.03 23.16 4.41
#